data_AF-A0A3N5PDH6-F1
#
_entry.id   AF-A0A3N5PDH6-F1
#
_cell.length_a   1.000
_cell.length_b   1.000
_cell.length_c   1.000
_cell.angle_alpha   90.00
_cell.angle_beta   90.00
_cell.angle_gamma   90.00
#
_symmetry.space_group_name_H-M   'P 1'
#
loop_
_entity.id
_entity.type
_entity.pdbx_description
1 polymer ?
#
loop_
_entity_poly.entity_id
_entity_poly.type
_entity_poly.pdbx_seq_one_letter_code
_entity_poly.pdbx_strand_id
1 'polypeptide(L)' 'MRARVFVTLKPSVFDPQGQTIVDALHSLGYGGVEDVRQGKYI' A
#
# COMPACT_ATOMS: atom_id res chain seq x y z
N MET A 1 -2.02 -13.19 26.17
CA MET A 1 -1.82 -11.82 25.63
C MET A 1 -1.62 -11.94 24.12
N ARG A 2 -2.31 -11.14 23.29
CA ARG A 2 -2.15 -11.17 21.83
C ARG A 2 -1.70 -9.80 21.36
N ALA A 3 -0.48 -9.72 20.82
CA ALA A 3 0.04 -8.49 20.25
C ALA A 3 -0.57 -8.24 18.86
N ARG A 4 -0.70 -6.97 18.49
CA ARG A 4 -1.05 -6.53 17.15
C ARG A 4 0.18 -5.87 16.55
N VAL A 5 0.67 -6.38 15.44
CA VAL A 5 1.91 -5.93 14.82
C VAL A 5 1.62 -5.35 13.45
N PHE A 6 2.11 -4.13 13.21
CA PHE A 6 2.03 -3.46 11.93
C PHE A 6 3.44 -3.36 11.34
N VAL A 7 3.61 -3.82 10.12
CA VAL A 7 4.87 -3.77 9.38
C VAL A 7 4.66 -2.90 8.14
N THR A 8 5.38 -1.78 8.08
CA THR A 8 5.31 -0.83 6.98
C THR A 8 6.71 -0.53 6.45
N LEU A 9 6.80 -0.28 5.15
CA LEU A 9 8.03 0.19 4.51
C LEU A 9 8.37 1.61 5.00
N LYS A 10 9.67 1.92 5.14
CA LYS A 10 10.12 3.30 5.41
C LYS A 10 9.74 4.22 4.24
N PRO A 11 9.55 5.54 4.46
CA PRO A 11 9.15 6.46 3.40
C PRO A 11 10.09 6.50 2.19
N SER A 12 11.40 6.32 2.41
CA SER A 12 12.40 6.31 1.34
C SER A 12 12.45 5.01 0.53
N VAL A 13 11.67 4.00 0.90
CA VAL A 13 11.68 2.70 0.24
C VAL A 13 10.58 2.67 -0.80
N PHE A 14 10.99 2.46 -2.05
CA PHE A 14 10.08 2.27 -3.17
C PHE A 14 9.23 1.00 -2.97
N ASP A 15 7.93 1.13 -3.23
CA ASP A 15 6.95 0.06 -3.08
C ASP A 15 6.31 -0.29 -4.44
N PRO A 16 6.87 -1.28 -5.17
CA PRO A 16 6.31 -1.68 -6.46
C PRO A 16 4.92 -2.32 -6.34
N GLN A 17 4.56 -2.88 -5.16
CA GLN A 17 3.24 -3.46 -4.94
C GLN A 17 2.19 -2.35 -4.77
N GLY A 18 2.52 -1.33 -3.98
CA GLY A 18 1.74 -0.10 -3.87
C GLY A 18 1.42 0.51 -5.24
N GLN A 19 2.44 0.68 -6.10
CA GLN A 19 2.25 1.20 -7.46
C GLN A 19 1.31 0.33 -8.30
N THR A 20 1.49 -0.99 -8.27
CA THR A 20 0.60 -1.92 -9.00
C THR A 20 -0.86 -1.78 -8.55
N ILE A 21 -1.09 -1.55 -7.26
CA ILE A 21 -2.43 -1.35 -6.71
C ILE A 21 -3.02 -0.02 -7.21
N VAL A 22 -2.24 1.06 -7.25
CA VAL A 22 -2.68 2.36 -7.82
C VAL A 22 -3.12 2.17 -9.28
N ASP A 23 -2.31 1.51 -10.10
CA ASP A 23 -2.61 1.30 -11.52
C ASP A 23 -3.92 0.49 -11.71
N ALA A 24 -4.14 -0.52 -10.86
CA ALA A 24 -5.36 -1.30 -10.85
C ALA A 24 -6.58 -0.47 -10.42
N LEU A 25 -6.44 0.36 -9.38
CA LEU A 25 -7.50 1.26 -8.91
C LEU A 25 -7.88 2.30 -9.97
N HIS A 26 -6.89 2.86 -10.68
CA HIS A 26 -7.12 3.78 -11.79
C HIS A 26 -7.87 3.10 -12.93
N SER A 27 -7.49 1.86 -13.27
CA SER A 27 -8.18 1.06 -14.30
C SER A 27 -9.64 0.75 -13.94
N LEU A 28 -9.97 0.73 -12.64
CA LEU A 28 -11.33 0.55 -12.13
C LEU A 28 -12.13 1.87 -12.00
N GLY A 29 -11.54 3.01 -12.39
CA GLY A 29 -12.19 4.32 -12.37
C GLY A 29 -11.92 5.16 -11.12
N TYR A 30 -11.07 4.70 -10.19
CA TYR A 30 -10.71 5.43 -8.98
C TYR A 30 -9.55 6.41 -9.20
N GLY A 31 -9.72 7.37 -10.12
CA GLY A 31 -8.66 8.31 -10.52
C GLY A 31 -8.20 9.31 -9.44
N GLY A 32 -8.92 9.41 -8.32
CA GLY A 32 -8.52 10.27 -7.19
C GLY A 32 -7.51 9.64 -6.22
N VAL A 33 -7.09 8.39 -6.45
CA VAL A 33 -6.09 7.71 -5.60
C VAL A 33 -4.69 8.10 -6.08
N GLU A 34 -3.95 8.84 -5.26
CA GLU A 34 -2.64 9.37 -5.63
C GLU A 34 -1.47 8.41 -5.30
N ASP A 35 -1.57 7.66 -4.21
CA ASP A 35 -0.53 6.72 -3.76
C ASP A 35 -1.13 5.61 -2.89
N VAL A 36 -0.48 4.45 -2.86
CA VAL A 36 -0.83 3.32 -1.99
C VAL A 36 0.46 2.75 -1.38
N ARG A 37 0.42 2.47 -0.07
CA ARG A 37 1.51 1.80 0.65
C ARG A 37 1.07 0.43 1.13
N GLN A 38 1.75 -0.60 0.65
CA GLN A 38 1.53 -1.98 1.03
C GLN A 38 2.33 -2.31 2.30
N GLY A 39 1.66 -2.98 3.24
CA GLY A 39 2.25 -3.41 4.51
C GLY A 39 1.59 -4.68 5.03
N LYS A 40 2.01 -5.13 6.21
CA LYS A 40 1.49 -6.36 6.84
C LYS A 40 0.93 -6.07 8.22
N TYR A 41 -0.18 -6.74 8.55
CA TYR A 41 -0.79 -6.74 9.87
C TYR A 41 -0.84 -8.18 10.40
N ILE A 42 -0.41 -8.39 11.65
CA ILE A 42 -0.30 -9.72 12.30
C ILE A 42 -0.86 -9.66 13.72
#